data_AF-A0A8B6DNP0-F1
#
_entry.id   AF-A0A8B6DNP0-F1
#
_cell.length_a   1.000
_cell.length_b   1.000
_cell.length_c   1.000
_cell.angle_alpha   90.00
_cell.angle_beta   90.00
_cell.angle_gamma   90.00
#
_symmetry.space_group_name_H-M   'P 1'
#
loop_
_entity.id
_entity.type
_entity.pdbx_description
1 polymer ?
#
loop_
_entity_poly.entity_id
_entity_poly.type
_entity_poly.pdbx_seq_one_letter_code
_entity_poly.pdbx_strand_id
1 'polypeptide(L)'
;MSKSSKNDSEKPWYRAGDTDERNSKAMKAYEALMTVTLRKPTSKEYKNFSMEVKRRAKEKNVNFTYGEEEVNSFVGAFHDAVILYALALNETLAANKSITDGAEITNRMWNRTFEGITGTVSIDENGDRNADYSLLDMNPHTHKFEVVANYFGKDKEYKEVEGKHIHWAGGRTSAPPDTPKCGFDGSKCPPKKPFPEYGIVIIVLGSLLVIVLVAAFFIYRGGSDSGSGGGSLEYNNLTVYLGTIREKTM
;
A
#
# COMPACT_ATOMS: atom_id res chain seq x y z
N MET A 1 2.42 -27.86 -11.62
CA MET A 1 3.05 -26.92 -10.66
C MET A 1 4.43 -26.57 -11.21
N SER A 2 4.63 -25.31 -11.61
CA SER A 2 5.92 -24.86 -12.14
C SER A 2 7.03 -25.11 -11.11
N LYS A 3 8.13 -25.74 -11.53
CA LYS A 3 9.34 -25.87 -10.72
C LYS A 3 9.94 -24.47 -10.57
N SER A 4 9.53 -23.73 -9.54
CA SER A 4 10.20 -22.47 -9.19
C SER A 4 11.62 -22.82 -8.75
N SER A 5 12.60 -22.53 -9.59
CA SER A 5 14.01 -22.68 -9.24
C SER A 5 14.45 -21.46 -8.43
N LYS A 6 15.47 -21.59 -7.59
CA LYS A 6 16.03 -20.46 -6.83
C LYS A 6 16.42 -19.28 -7.70
N ASN A 7 16.81 -19.59 -8.93
CA ASN A 7 17.13 -18.61 -9.94
C ASN A 7 15.90 -17.83 -10.44
N ASP A 8 14.71 -18.43 -10.44
CA ASP A 8 13.46 -17.74 -10.80
C ASP A 8 13.04 -16.71 -9.76
N SER A 9 13.27 -16.98 -8.47
CA SER A 9 12.99 -15.99 -7.42
C SER A 9 14.09 -14.91 -7.33
N GLU A 10 15.37 -15.27 -7.50
CA GLU A 10 16.46 -14.30 -7.47
C GLU A 10 16.51 -13.43 -8.73
N LYS A 11 16.20 -13.99 -9.91
CA LYS A 11 16.24 -13.29 -11.20
C LYS A 11 14.96 -13.54 -12.01
N PRO A 12 13.81 -13.03 -11.55
CA PRO A 12 12.51 -13.29 -12.19
C PRO A 12 12.41 -12.70 -13.61
N TRP A 13 13.27 -11.75 -13.95
CA TRP A 13 13.38 -11.15 -15.28
C TRP A 13 14.13 -12.02 -16.31
N TYR A 14 14.86 -13.05 -15.88
CA TYR A 14 15.71 -13.85 -16.76
C TYR A 14 15.03 -15.13 -17.24
N ARG A 15 15.11 -15.38 -18.56
CA ARG A 15 14.67 -16.61 -19.21
C ARG A 15 15.78 -17.16 -20.09
N ALA A 16 16.28 -18.34 -19.75
CA ALA A 16 17.39 -18.99 -20.47
C ALA A 16 17.07 -19.33 -21.94
N GLY A 17 15.79 -19.52 -22.29
CA GLY A 17 15.34 -19.80 -23.65
C GLY A 17 14.93 -18.56 -24.46
N ASP A 18 15.15 -17.34 -23.94
CA ASP A 18 14.77 -16.09 -24.61
C ASP A 18 16.01 -15.30 -25.06
N THR A 19 15.81 -14.28 -25.90
CA THR A 19 16.93 -13.50 -26.45
C THR A 19 17.54 -12.54 -25.41
N ASP A 20 18.82 -12.20 -25.60
CA ASP A 20 19.54 -11.27 -24.71
C ASP A 20 18.89 -9.89 -24.68
N GLU A 21 18.36 -9.41 -25.80
CA GLU A 21 17.66 -8.12 -25.88
C GLU A 21 16.38 -8.12 -25.04
N ARG A 22 15.63 -9.22 -25.06
CA ARG A 22 14.41 -9.36 -24.27
C ARG A 22 14.70 -9.48 -22.79
N ASN A 23 15.71 -10.28 -22.42
CA ASN A 23 16.18 -10.37 -21.04
C ASN A 23 16.67 -9.01 -20.52
N SER A 24 17.42 -8.24 -21.33
CA SER A 24 17.87 -6.89 -20.98
C SER A 24 16.70 -5.91 -20.80
N LYS A 25 15.71 -5.95 -21.70
CA LYS A 25 14.48 -5.13 -21.59
C LYS A 25 13.66 -5.50 -20.35
N ALA A 26 13.53 -6.80 -20.05
CA ALA A 26 12.87 -7.28 -18.85
C ALA A 26 13.60 -6.82 -17.59
N MET A 27 14.92 -7.02 -17.52
CA MET A 27 15.75 -6.55 -16.41
C MET A 27 15.54 -5.05 -16.15
N LYS A 28 15.56 -4.22 -17.20
CA LYS A 28 15.31 -2.78 -17.09
C LYS A 28 13.92 -2.46 -16.55
N ALA A 29 12.88 -3.17 -17.00
CA ALA A 29 11.52 -2.97 -16.53
C ALA A 29 11.35 -3.39 -15.06
N TYR A 30 12.06 -4.43 -14.62
CA TYR A 30 12.00 -4.94 -13.25
C TYR A 30 12.68 -4.02 -12.22
N GLU A 31 13.44 -2.99 -12.64
CA GLU A 31 13.90 -1.91 -11.75
C GLU A 31 12.77 -1.18 -11.02
N ALA A 32 11.56 -1.20 -11.57
CA ALA A 32 10.38 -0.58 -10.98
C ALA A 32 9.44 -1.59 -10.29
N LEU A 33 9.82 -2.86 -10.20
CA LEU A 33 9.00 -3.91 -9.61
C LEU A 33 9.45 -4.19 -8.18
N MET A 34 8.50 -4.19 -7.25
CA MET A 34 8.68 -4.76 -5.93
C MET A 34 7.78 -5.98 -5.78
N THR A 35 8.24 -7.00 -5.06
CA THR A 35 7.49 -8.24 -4.85
C THR A 35 7.19 -8.40 -3.37
N VAL A 36 5.92 -8.60 -3.04
CA VAL A 36 5.48 -8.94 -1.67
C VAL A 36 5.28 -10.44 -1.59
N THR A 37 5.91 -11.09 -0.60
CA THR A 37 5.81 -12.54 -0.38
C THR A 37 5.55 -12.85 1.09
N LEU A 38 5.03 -14.04 1.39
CA LEU A 38 5.03 -14.55 2.76
C LEU A 38 6.48 -14.69 3.24
N ARG A 39 6.77 -14.13 4.42
CA ARG A 39 8.09 -14.18 5.02
C ARG A 39 8.50 -15.64 5.24
N LYS A 40 9.66 -16.02 4.72
CA LYS A 40 10.31 -17.30 5.01
C LYS A 40 11.32 -17.09 6.14
N PRO A 41 11.32 -17.89 7.21
CA PRO A 41 12.34 -17.80 8.24
C PRO A 41 13.74 -18.12 7.69
N THR A 42 14.76 -17.43 8.20
CA THR A 42 16.16 -17.66 7.86
C THR A 42 16.89 -18.54 8.87
N SER A 43 16.17 -19.02 9.89
CA SER A 43 16.69 -19.83 10.99
C SER A 43 17.27 -21.17 10.51
N LYS A 44 18.21 -21.73 11.28
CA LYS A 44 18.84 -23.00 10.96
C LYS A 44 17.82 -24.14 11.03
N GLU A 45 16.87 -24.03 11.95
CA GLU A 45 15.78 -24.96 12.19
C GLU A 45 14.88 -25.06 10.95
N TYR A 46 14.47 -23.91 10.38
CA TYR A 46 13.65 -23.89 9.16
C TYR A 46 14.40 -24.47 7.96
N LYS A 47 15.70 -24.17 7.82
CA LYS A 47 16.54 -24.76 6.77
C LYS A 47 16.62 -26.28 6.89
N ASN A 48 16.84 -26.80 8.10
CA ASN A 48 16.87 -28.24 8.37
C ASN A 48 15.51 -28.89 8.08
N PHE A 49 14.41 -28.29 8.53
CA PHE A 49 13.06 -28.73 8.20
C PHE A 49 12.85 -28.79 6.68
N SER A 50 13.23 -27.73 5.96
CA SER A 50 13.11 -27.69 4.51
C SER A 50 13.92 -28.80 3.84
N MET A 51 15.14 -29.08 4.29
CA MET A 51 15.96 -30.18 3.75
C MET A 51 15.30 -31.54 3.99
N GLU A 52 14.76 -31.76 5.19
CA GLU A 52 14.12 -33.00 5.57
C GLU A 52 12.82 -33.26 4.78
N VAL A 53 12.00 -32.22 4.58
CA VAL A 53 10.80 -32.32 3.74
C VAL A 53 11.19 -32.71 2.31
N LYS A 54 12.22 -32.06 1.75
CA LYS A 54 12.70 -32.38 0.39
C LYS A 54 13.19 -33.82 0.29
N ARG A 55 13.95 -34.28 1.28
CA ARG A 55 14.45 -35.67 1.36
C ARG A 55 13.29 -36.67 1.37
N ARG A 56 12.33 -36.51 2.28
CA ARG A 56 11.16 -37.41 2.39
C ARG A 56 10.28 -37.39 1.15
N ALA A 57 10.10 -36.22 0.54
CA ALA A 57 9.31 -36.10 -0.68
C ALA A 57 9.94 -36.89 -1.85
N LYS A 58 11.26 -36.81 -2.01
CA LYS A 58 12.01 -37.56 -3.03
C LYS A 58 11.94 -39.07 -2.79
N GLU A 59 11.99 -39.52 -1.54
CA GLU A 59 11.87 -40.93 -1.17
C GLU A 59 10.47 -41.50 -1.48
N LYS A 60 9.42 -40.69 -1.29
CA LYS A 60 8.03 -41.11 -1.53
C LYS A 60 7.62 -41.01 -2.99
N ASN A 61 8.18 -40.06 -3.74
CA ASN A 61 7.87 -39.87 -5.14
C ASN A 61 9.13 -39.50 -5.90
N VAL A 62 9.75 -40.50 -6.52
CA VAL A 62 10.99 -40.37 -7.30
C VAL A 62 10.87 -39.38 -8.48
N ASN A 63 9.65 -39.13 -8.96
CA ASN A 63 9.39 -38.18 -10.05
C ASN A 63 9.12 -36.75 -9.55
N PHE A 64 9.10 -36.54 -8.23
CA PHE A 64 8.92 -35.24 -7.62
C PHE A 64 10.24 -34.74 -7.02
N THR A 65 10.72 -33.63 -7.56
CA THR A 65 11.93 -32.96 -7.10
C THR A 65 11.58 -31.52 -6.79
N TYR A 66 11.76 -31.12 -5.52
CA TYR A 66 11.76 -29.71 -5.14
C TYR A 66 12.89 -28.97 -5.85
N GLY A 67 12.66 -27.70 -6.18
CA GLY A 67 13.74 -26.81 -6.62
C GLY A 67 14.81 -26.59 -5.56
N GLU A 68 15.83 -25.82 -5.90
CA GLU A 68 16.92 -25.46 -4.98
C GLU A 68 16.45 -24.58 -3.81
N GLU A 69 15.31 -23.89 -3.95
CA GLU A 69 14.71 -23.03 -2.91
C GLU A 69 14.18 -23.78 -1.71
N GLU A 70 14.15 -23.13 -0.54
CA GLU A 70 13.39 -23.61 0.60
C GLU A 70 11.95 -23.94 0.20
N VAL A 71 11.37 -24.93 0.91
CA VAL A 71 9.98 -25.34 0.69
C VAL A 71 9.03 -24.14 0.72
N ASN A 72 7.94 -24.25 -0.03
CA ASN A 72 6.91 -23.22 -0.09
C ASN A 72 6.39 -22.92 1.33
N SER A 73 6.13 -21.64 1.63
CA SER A 73 5.60 -21.18 2.91
C SER A 73 4.34 -21.93 3.37
N PHE A 74 3.52 -22.44 2.44
CA PHE A 74 2.37 -23.30 2.78
C PHE A 74 2.78 -24.60 3.48
N VAL A 75 3.92 -25.19 3.11
CA VAL A 75 4.42 -26.43 3.74
C VAL A 75 4.74 -26.19 5.21
N GLY A 76 5.41 -25.07 5.51
CA GLY A 76 5.65 -24.64 6.89
C GLY A 76 4.36 -24.33 7.65
N ALA A 77 3.41 -23.66 7.00
CA ALA A 77 2.11 -23.35 7.60
C ALA A 77 1.33 -24.61 7.99
N PHE A 78 1.31 -25.66 7.16
CA PHE A 78 0.67 -26.93 7.49
C PHE A 78 1.37 -27.65 8.65
N HIS A 79 2.71 -27.62 8.69
CA HIS A 79 3.44 -28.16 9.84
C HIS A 79 2.99 -27.47 11.14
N ASP A 80 2.94 -26.14 11.13
CA ASP A 80 2.56 -25.37 12.31
C ASP A 80 1.08 -25.51 12.68
N ALA A 81 0.21 -25.75 11.70
CA ALA A 81 -1.20 -26.08 11.96
C ALA A 81 -1.36 -27.38 12.75
N VAL A 82 -0.53 -28.40 12.48
CA VAL A 82 -0.54 -29.65 13.26
C VAL A 82 -0.06 -29.41 14.69
N ILE A 83 0.95 -28.56 14.89
CA ILE A 83 1.41 -28.17 16.23
C ILE A 83 0.31 -27.42 16.99
N LEU A 84 -0.33 -26.44 16.35
CA LEU A 84 -1.46 -25.69 16.91
C LEU A 84 -2.60 -26.62 17.33
N TYR A 85 -2.99 -27.55 16.46
CA TYR A 85 -4.01 -28.55 16.76
C TYR A 85 -3.60 -29.43 17.95
N ALA A 86 -2.36 -29.91 18.00
CA ALA A 86 -1.87 -30.73 19.09
C ALA A 86 -1.89 -30.00 20.44
N LEU A 87 -1.52 -28.72 20.46
CA LEU A 87 -1.61 -27.86 21.64
C LEU A 87 -3.06 -27.72 22.13
N ALA A 88 -3.98 -27.36 21.22
CA ALA A 88 -5.38 -27.19 21.54
C ALA A 88 -6.06 -28.51 21.98
N LEU A 89 -5.72 -29.63 21.35
CA LEU A 89 -6.21 -30.95 21.71
C LEU A 89 -5.72 -31.38 23.10
N ASN A 90 -4.45 -31.14 23.41
CA ASN A 90 -3.88 -31.46 24.71
C ASN A 90 -4.58 -30.68 25.85
N GLU A 91 -4.84 -29.39 25.62
CA GLU A 91 -5.58 -28.53 26.55
C GLU A 91 -7.05 -28.97 26.70
N THR A 92 -7.66 -29.44 25.61
CA THR A 92 -9.03 -30.00 25.62
C THR A 92 -9.11 -31.27 26.48
N LEU A 93 -8.15 -32.18 26.29
CA LEU A 93 -8.04 -33.41 27.08
C LEU A 93 -7.77 -33.12 28.56
N ALA A 94 -6.88 -32.17 28.87
CA ALA A 94 -6.61 -31.74 30.24
C ALA A 94 -7.85 -31.15 30.94
N ALA A 95 -8.78 -30.60 30.17
CA ALA A 95 -10.08 -30.11 30.66
C ALA A 95 -11.17 -31.21 30.72
N ASN A 96 -10.82 -32.49 30.53
CA ASN A 96 -11.74 -33.63 30.45
C ASN A 96 -12.84 -33.47 29.39
N LYS A 97 -12.55 -32.74 28.30
CA LYS A 97 -13.47 -32.57 27.18
C LYS A 97 -13.19 -33.59 26.07
N SER A 98 -14.18 -33.83 25.22
CA SER A 98 -14.09 -34.84 24.16
C SER A 98 -13.16 -34.39 23.02
N ILE A 99 -12.39 -35.34 22.48
CA ILE A 99 -11.61 -35.14 21.24
C ILE A 99 -12.48 -34.92 20.00
N THR A 100 -13.78 -35.23 20.09
CA THR A 100 -14.75 -35.02 19.01
C THR A 100 -15.46 -33.68 19.10
N ASP A 101 -15.21 -32.89 20.15
CA ASP A 101 -15.74 -31.54 20.29
C ASP A 101 -14.88 -30.55 19.49
N GLY A 102 -15.14 -30.49 18.18
CA GLY A 102 -14.40 -29.64 17.27
C GLY A 102 -14.56 -28.14 17.55
N ALA A 103 -15.67 -27.72 18.14
CA ALA A 103 -15.89 -26.32 18.53
C ALA A 103 -14.99 -25.93 19.70
N GLU A 104 -14.90 -26.80 20.71
CA GLU A 104 -13.99 -26.59 21.84
C GLU A 104 -12.52 -26.53 21.40
N ILE A 105 -12.09 -27.49 20.59
CA ILE A 105 -10.70 -27.54 20.09
C ILE A 105 -10.41 -26.27 19.28
N THR A 106 -11.32 -25.87 18.39
CA THR A 106 -11.18 -24.67 17.57
C THR A 106 -11.11 -23.40 18.41
N ASN A 107 -11.99 -23.24 19.41
CA ASN A 107 -11.95 -22.09 20.30
C ASN A 107 -10.61 -21.97 21.04
N ARG A 108 -9.96 -23.08 21.37
CA ARG A 108 -8.62 -23.10 21.98
C ARG A 108 -7.49 -22.81 20.99
N MET A 109 -7.74 -22.89 19.69
CA MET A 109 -6.75 -22.53 18.67
C MET A 109 -6.70 -21.02 18.41
N TRP A 110 -7.77 -20.29 18.74
CA TRP A 110 -7.90 -18.86 18.44
C TRP A 110 -7.24 -17.98 19.50
N ASN A 111 -6.98 -16.72 19.15
CA ASN A 111 -6.41 -15.67 20.01
C ASN A 111 -5.19 -16.14 20.82
N ARG A 112 -4.22 -16.78 20.16
CA ARG A 112 -3.03 -17.32 20.82
C ARG A 112 -1.78 -17.15 19.99
N THR A 113 -0.64 -17.21 20.66
CA THR A 113 0.68 -17.22 20.05
C THR A 113 1.44 -18.47 20.48
N PHE A 114 2.17 -19.10 19.56
CA PHE A 114 3.05 -20.23 19.84
C PHE A 114 4.28 -20.21 18.92
N GLU A 115 5.32 -20.96 19.27
CA GLU A 115 6.51 -21.11 18.41
C GLU A 115 6.34 -22.30 17.47
N GLY A 116 6.36 -22.02 16.17
CA GLY A 116 6.32 -23.01 15.09
C GLY A 116 7.65 -23.09 14.33
N ILE A 117 7.70 -23.95 13.31
CA ILE A 117 8.85 -24.01 12.41
C ILE A 117 8.98 -22.75 11.56
N THR A 118 7.86 -22.05 11.33
CA THR A 118 7.85 -20.76 10.65
C THR A 118 8.15 -19.57 11.58
N GLY A 119 8.67 -19.83 12.79
CA GLY A 119 8.90 -18.84 13.84
C GLY A 119 7.67 -18.63 14.71
N THR A 120 7.56 -17.46 15.33
CA THR A 120 6.39 -17.09 16.14
C THR A 120 5.13 -17.05 15.28
N VAL A 121 4.15 -17.89 15.61
CA VAL A 121 2.84 -17.98 14.96
C VAL A 121 1.80 -17.38 15.88
N SER A 122 1.03 -16.41 15.37
CA SER A 122 -0.10 -15.83 16.11
C SER A 122 -1.39 -16.04 15.33
N ILE A 123 -2.41 -16.56 16.02
CA ILE A 123 -3.79 -16.65 15.55
C ILE A 123 -4.59 -15.57 16.27
N ASP A 124 -5.36 -14.78 15.52
CA ASP A 124 -6.17 -13.71 16.07
C ASP A 124 -7.49 -14.24 16.68
N GLU A 125 -8.31 -13.32 17.17
CA GLU A 125 -9.60 -13.61 17.78
C GLU A 125 -10.66 -14.19 16.81
N ASN A 126 -10.44 -14.06 15.50
CA ASN A 126 -11.31 -14.61 14.47
C ASN A 126 -10.83 -15.99 13.96
N GLY A 127 -9.71 -16.47 14.49
CA GLY A 127 -9.12 -17.75 14.07
C GLY A 127 -8.19 -17.64 12.86
N ASP A 128 -7.85 -16.42 12.44
CA ASP A 128 -6.98 -16.18 11.30
C ASP A 128 -5.54 -15.97 11.74
N ARG A 129 -4.60 -16.45 10.92
CA ARG A 129 -3.17 -16.26 11.20
C ARG A 129 -2.75 -14.84 10.86
N ASN A 130 -2.14 -14.15 11.83
CA ASN A 130 -1.39 -12.92 11.58
C ASN A 130 -0.16 -13.26 10.73
N ALA A 131 -0.21 -12.94 9.44
CA ALA A 131 0.83 -13.31 8.48
C ALA A 131 1.95 -12.26 8.44
N ASP A 132 3.19 -12.75 8.47
CA ASP A 132 4.38 -11.93 8.22
C ASP A 132 4.70 -11.92 6.72
N TYR A 133 5.11 -10.75 6.22
CA TYR A 133 5.47 -10.56 4.81
C TYR A 133 6.88 -10.03 4.65
N SER A 134 7.49 -10.32 3.51
CA SER A 134 8.75 -9.74 3.06
C SER A 134 8.53 -8.95 1.77
N LEU A 135 9.08 -7.74 1.73
CA LEU A 135 9.18 -6.91 0.54
C LEU A 135 10.52 -7.15 -0.11
N LEU A 136 10.51 -7.58 -1.37
CA LEU A 136 11.69 -7.78 -2.19
C LEU A 136 11.78 -6.68 -3.23
N ASP A 137 13.00 -6.22 -3.45
CA ASP A 137 13.35 -5.25 -4.48
C ASP A 137 14.63 -5.68 -5.20
N MET A 138 14.81 -5.20 -6.43
CA MET A 138 15.96 -5.54 -7.24
C MET A 138 17.19 -4.72 -6.82
N ASN A 139 18.25 -5.40 -6.41
CA ASN A 139 19.54 -4.77 -6.17
C ASN A 139 20.11 -4.24 -7.50
N PRO A 140 20.40 -2.93 -7.62
CA PRO A 140 20.80 -2.31 -8.88
C PRO A 140 22.18 -2.76 -9.39
N HIS A 141 23.01 -3.35 -8.53
CA HIS A 141 24.35 -3.84 -8.90
C HIS A 141 24.35 -5.32 -9.29
N THR A 142 23.61 -6.14 -8.56
CA THR A 142 23.59 -7.61 -8.77
C THR A 142 22.46 -8.05 -9.69
N HIS A 143 21.47 -7.18 -9.92
CA HIS A 143 20.21 -7.45 -10.60
C HIS A 143 19.44 -8.62 -9.98
N LYS A 144 19.66 -8.90 -8.70
CA LYS A 144 18.96 -9.93 -7.94
C LYS A 144 17.89 -9.30 -7.05
N PHE A 145 16.75 -9.97 -6.94
CA PHE A 145 15.73 -9.62 -5.96
C PHE A 145 16.18 -10.05 -4.57
N GLU A 146 16.18 -9.11 -3.64
CA GLU A 146 16.62 -9.29 -2.26
C GLU A 146 15.56 -8.72 -1.32
N VAL A 147 15.41 -9.31 -0.13
CA VAL A 147 14.51 -8.76 0.89
C VAL A 147 15.08 -7.44 1.39
N VAL A 148 14.29 -6.36 1.25
CA VAL A 148 14.66 -5.01 1.71
C VAL A 148 13.88 -4.60 2.95
N ALA A 149 12.72 -5.21 3.21
CA ALA A 149 11.94 -4.98 4.42
C ALA A 149 11.04 -6.16 4.77
N ASN A 150 10.57 -6.19 6.02
CA ASN A 150 9.60 -7.14 6.52
C ASN A 150 8.44 -6.42 7.19
N TYR A 151 7.25 -6.99 7.08
CA TYR A 151 6.08 -6.60 7.85
C TYR A 151 5.71 -7.73 8.82
N PHE A 152 5.60 -7.41 10.10
CA PHE A 152 5.25 -8.34 11.15
C PHE A 152 3.75 -8.22 11.44
N GLY A 153 2.99 -9.26 11.10
CA GLY A 153 1.52 -9.20 11.07
C GLY A 153 0.90 -8.96 12.45
N LYS A 154 1.48 -9.58 13.48
CA LYS A 154 1.02 -9.45 14.87
C LYS A 154 1.22 -8.03 15.40
N ASP A 155 2.41 -7.48 15.22
CA ASP A 155 2.81 -6.18 15.75
C ASP A 155 2.38 -5.01 14.84
N LYS A 156 1.90 -5.33 13.63
CA LYS A 156 1.55 -4.37 12.57
C LYS A 156 2.69 -3.43 12.23
N GLU A 157 3.91 -3.97 12.25
CA GLU A 157 5.14 -3.19 12.17
C GLU A 157 5.91 -3.48 10.88
N TYR A 158 6.25 -2.42 10.15
CA TYR A 158 7.16 -2.46 9.02
C TYR A 158 8.59 -2.18 9.48
N LYS A 159 9.52 -3.08 9.15
CA LYS A 159 10.94 -2.96 9.47
C LYS A 159 11.78 -3.12 8.21
N GLU A 160 12.58 -2.12 7.90
CA GLU A 160 13.63 -2.23 6.89
C GLU A 160 14.70 -3.23 7.35
N VAL A 161 15.27 -3.96 6.40
CA VAL A 161 16.43 -4.81 6.67
C VAL A 161 17.65 -3.92 6.77
N GLU A 162 18.45 -4.10 7.83
CA GLU A 162 19.65 -3.32 8.06
C GLU A 162 20.59 -3.33 6.84
N GLY A 163 21.03 -2.14 6.41
CA GLY A 163 21.90 -1.98 5.25
C GLY A 163 21.23 -2.23 3.89
N LYS A 164 19.90 -2.39 3.86
CA LYS A 164 19.10 -2.48 2.63
C LYS A 164 18.13 -1.31 2.57
N HIS A 165 17.96 -0.76 1.37
CA HIS A 165 17.01 0.31 1.11
C HIS A 165 16.27 0.02 -0.19
N ILE A 166 15.04 0.52 -0.28
CA ILE A 166 14.26 0.48 -1.51
C ILE A 166 14.97 1.32 -2.57
N HIS A 167 15.21 0.73 -3.73
CA HIS A 167 15.72 1.37 -4.92
C HIS A 167 14.56 1.90 -5.77
N TRP A 168 14.49 3.23 -5.91
CA TRP A 168 13.48 3.85 -6.76
C TRP A 168 14.00 4.04 -8.18
N ALA A 169 13.36 3.36 -9.13
CA ALA A 169 13.69 3.41 -10.54
C ALA A 169 13.83 4.85 -11.09
N GLY A 170 14.72 5.01 -12.06
CA GLY A 170 15.00 6.31 -12.69
C GLY A 170 15.90 7.23 -11.87
N GLY A 171 16.70 6.68 -10.95
CA GLY A 171 17.65 7.45 -10.13
C GLY A 171 16.96 8.31 -9.07
N ARG A 172 15.76 7.93 -8.64
CA ARG A 172 15.01 8.66 -7.62
C ARG A 172 15.56 8.31 -6.24
N THR A 173 15.53 9.30 -5.35
CA THR A 173 15.91 9.12 -3.93
C THR A 173 14.70 8.79 -3.05
N SER A 174 13.48 8.87 -3.59
CA SER A 174 12.23 8.67 -2.86
C SER A 174 11.15 8.08 -3.76
N ALA A 175 10.09 7.58 -3.11
CA ALA A 175 8.93 7.00 -3.77
C ALA A 175 8.32 7.97 -4.81
N PRO A 176 7.86 7.47 -5.97
CA PRO A 176 7.01 8.27 -6.84
C PRO A 176 5.78 8.77 -6.08
N PRO A 177 5.28 9.97 -6.40
CA PRO A 177 3.93 10.37 -6.01
C PRO A 177 2.90 9.34 -6.48
N ASP A 178 1.91 9.08 -5.63
CA ASP A 178 0.76 8.21 -5.94
C ASP A 178 -0.15 8.79 -7.03
N THR A 179 -0.11 10.10 -7.20
CA THR A 179 -0.89 10.85 -8.19
C THR A 179 0.04 11.67 -9.09
N PRO A 180 -0.15 11.63 -10.43
CA PRO A 180 0.60 12.50 -11.33
C PRO A 180 0.39 13.98 -10.99
N LYS A 181 1.39 14.83 -11.30
CA LYS A 181 1.33 16.28 -11.04
C LYS A 181 0.06 16.96 -11.61
N CYS A 182 -0.43 16.47 -12.75
CA CYS A 182 -1.63 16.98 -13.41
C CYS A 182 -2.92 16.22 -13.08
N GLY A 183 -2.92 15.33 -12.09
CA GLY A 183 -4.00 14.35 -11.93
C GLY A 183 -3.96 13.28 -13.03
N PHE A 184 -4.72 12.20 -12.82
CA PHE A 184 -4.79 11.08 -13.78
C PHE A 184 -5.46 11.47 -15.10
N ASP A 185 -6.41 12.41 -15.06
CA ASP A 185 -7.20 12.89 -16.19
C ASP A 185 -6.67 14.21 -16.79
N GLY A 186 -5.59 14.76 -16.23
CA GLY A 186 -5.05 16.06 -16.64
C GLY A 186 -5.84 17.27 -16.12
N SER A 187 -6.86 17.10 -15.27
CA SER A 187 -7.71 18.19 -14.75
C SER A 187 -6.92 19.22 -13.93
N LYS A 188 -5.81 18.83 -13.32
CA LYS A 188 -4.93 19.73 -12.55
C LYS A 188 -3.84 20.37 -13.42
N CYS A 189 -3.78 20.04 -14.71
CA CYS A 189 -2.87 20.76 -15.61
C CYS A 189 -3.35 22.20 -15.80
N PRO A 190 -2.41 23.15 -15.98
CA PRO A 190 -2.75 24.49 -16.46
C PRO A 190 -3.58 24.39 -17.75
N PRO A 191 -4.58 25.28 -17.94
CA PRO A 191 -5.40 25.26 -19.15
C PRO A 191 -4.51 25.45 -20.38
N LYS A 192 -4.73 24.63 -21.42
CA LYS A 192 -3.95 24.67 -22.67
C LYS A 192 -3.96 26.06 -23.34
N LYS A 193 -5.03 26.81 -23.13
CA LYS A 193 -5.14 28.21 -23.49
C LYS A 193 -5.28 29.00 -22.19
N PRO A 194 -4.25 29.74 -21.76
CA PRO A 194 -4.41 30.64 -20.63
C PRO A 194 -5.52 31.64 -20.93
N PHE A 195 -6.16 32.15 -19.88
CA PHE A 195 -7.16 33.20 -20.04
C PHE A 195 -6.52 34.37 -20.79
N PRO A 196 -7.14 34.91 -21.85
CA PRO A 196 -6.49 35.95 -22.62
C PRO A 196 -6.28 37.19 -21.75
N GLU A 197 -5.09 37.78 -21.79
CA GLU A 197 -4.74 38.95 -20.96
C GLU A 197 -5.72 40.12 -21.21
N TYR A 198 -6.16 40.30 -22.46
CA TYR A 198 -7.18 41.29 -22.81
C TYR A 198 -8.54 41.03 -22.15
N GLY A 199 -8.87 39.78 -21.83
CA GLY A 199 -10.10 39.42 -21.13
C GLY A 199 -10.14 40.00 -19.71
N ILE A 200 -8.99 39.99 -19.01
CA ILE A 200 -8.85 40.61 -17.69
C ILE A 200 -9.00 42.14 -17.81
N VAL A 201 -8.36 42.76 -18.81
CA VAL A 201 -8.45 44.21 -19.05
C VAL A 201 -9.89 44.65 -19.32
N ILE A 202 -10.62 43.90 -20.16
CA ILE A 202 -12.03 44.18 -20.47
C ILE A 202 -12.91 44.07 -19.21
N ILE A 203 -12.69 43.04 -18.38
CA ILE A 203 -13.45 42.86 -17.13
C ILE A 203 -13.21 44.05 -16.18
N VAL A 204 -11.96 44.48 -16.01
CA VAL A 204 -11.60 45.60 -15.13
C VAL A 204 -12.18 46.93 -15.64
N LEU A 205 -12.00 47.25 -16.93
CA LEU A 205 -12.53 48.48 -17.51
C LEU A 205 -14.06 48.50 -17.51
N GLY A 206 -14.68 47.36 -17.81
CA GLY A 206 -16.14 47.23 -17.78
C GLY A 206 -16.72 47.41 -16.39
N SER A 207 -16.09 46.83 -15.36
CA SER A 207 -16.54 46.99 -13.97
C SER A 207 -16.35 48.44 -13.47
N LEU A 208 -15.26 49.12 -13.84
CA LEU A 208 -15.07 50.55 -13.57
C LEU A 208 -16.14 51.42 -14.25
N LEU A 209 -16.47 51.14 -15.52
CA LEU A 209 -17.52 51.85 -16.23
C LEU A 209 -18.89 51.69 -15.53
N VAL A 210 -19.22 50.47 -15.10
CA VAL A 210 -20.46 50.21 -14.35
C VAL A 210 -20.49 51.01 -13.04
N ILE A 211 -19.39 51.06 -12.30
CA ILE A 211 -19.30 51.86 -11.07
C ILE A 211 -19.55 53.35 -11.37
N VAL A 212 -18.94 53.89 -12.43
CA VAL A 212 -19.15 55.29 -12.84
C VAL A 212 -20.59 55.55 -13.25
N LEU A 213 -21.21 54.64 -14.02
CA LEU A 213 -22.61 54.78 -14.44
C LEU A 213 -23.57 54.71 -13.26
N VAL A 214 -23.33 53.82 -12.30
CA VAL A 214 -24.12 53.71 -11.07
C VAL A 214 -23.96 54.98 -10.23
N ALA A 215 -22.74 55.46 -10.03
CA ALA A 215 -22.48 56.71 -9.33
C ALA A 215 -23.17 57.91 -10.02
N ALA A 216 -23.08 58.00 -11.35
CA ALA A 216 -23.73 59.03 -12.14
C ALA A 216 -25.26 58.95 -12.04
N PHE A 217 -25.84 57.75 -12.04
CA PHE A 217 -27.28 57.56 -11.85
C PHE A 217 -27.74 58.03 -10.47
N PHE A 218 -27.01 57.70 -9.41
CA PHE A 218 -27.31 58.16 -8.06
C PHE A 218 -27.13 59.67 -7.89
N ILE A 219 -26.11 60.27 -8.50
CA ILE A 219 -25.92 61.74 -8.51
C ILE A 219 -27.05 62.42 -9.29
N TYR A 220 -27.45 61.87 -10.44
CA TYR A 220 -28.56 62.42 -11.24
C TYR A 220 -29.91 62.32 -10.51
N ARG A 221 -30.18 61.22 -9.81
CA ARG A 221 -31.36 61.10 -8.94
C ARG A 221 -31.28 62.02 -7.72
N GLY A 222 -30.13 62.12 -7.06
CA GLY A 222 -29.93 63.01 -5.91
C GLY A 222 -29.94 64.50 -6.27
N GLY A 223 -29.59 64.85 -7.52
CA GLY A 223 -29.65 66.20 -8.06
C GLY A 223 -31.06 66.65 -8.48
N SER A 224 -32.00 65.71 -8.73
CA SER A 224 -33.41 66.04 -8.96
C SER A 224 -34.23 66.22 -7.68
N ASP A 225 -33.70 65.84 -6.52
CA ASP A 225 -34.32 66.06 -5.19
C ASP A 225 -33.63 67.18 -4.39
N SER A 226 -33.17 68.24 -5.05
CA SER A 226 -32.89 69.52 -4.36
C SER A 226 -34.19 70.31 -4.17
N GLY A 227 -35.10 69.72 -3.37
CA GLY A 227 -36.44 70.23 -3.14
C GLY A 227 -37.08 69.69 -1.86
N SER A 228 -36.45 70.00 -0.71
CA SER A 228 -37.02 69.99 0.65
C SER A 228 -37.29 68.63 1.33
N GLY A 229 -36.72 68.48 2.53
CA GLY A 229 -37.22 67.54 3.56
C GLY A 229 -36.15 66.64 4.14
N GLY A 230 -35.63 67.02 5.31
CA GLY A 230 -34.69 66.20 6.07
C GLY A 230 -35.27 64.84 6.49
N GLY A 231 -34.42 63.82 6.42
CA GLY A 231 -34.71 62.49 6.94
C GLY A 231 -33.41 61.85 7.42
N SER A 232 -33.27 61.73 8.74
CA SER A 232 -32.20 61.03 9.42
C SER A 232 -32.19 59.56 9.00
N LEU A 233 -31.05 59.05 8.49
CA LEU A 233 -30.84 57.62 8.34
C LEU A 233 -29.92 57.14 9.46
N GLU A 234 -30.57 56.45 10.38
CA GLU A 234 -30.03 55.75 11.53
C GLU A 234 -29.13 54.59 11.07
N TYR A 235 -27.88 54.53 11.55
CA TYR A 235 -27.00 53.38 11.36
C TYR A 235 -27.46 52.27 12.30
N ASN A 236 -28.21 51.28 11.81
CA ASN A 236 -28.49 50.06 12.56
C ASN A 236 -28.24 48.80 11.71
N ASN A 237 -27.24 48.03 12.16
CA ASN A 237 -26.94 46.62 11.90
C ASN A 237 -26.70 46.17 10.44
N LEU A 238 -25.45 46.35 9.97
CA LEU A 238 -24.85 45.39 9.05
C LEU A 238 -24.33 44.19 9.86
N THR A 239 -25.12 43.11 9.90
CA THR A 239 -24.60 41.79 10.27
C THR A 239 -23.87 41.22 9.05
N VAL A 240 -22.54 41.23 9.09
CA VAL A 240 -21.69 40.58 8.09
C VAL A 240 -21.77 39.06 8.30
N TYR A 241 -22.50 38.36 7.44
CA TYR A 241 -22.36 36.91 7.33
C TYR A 241 -21.06 36.59 6.58
N LEU A 242 -19.98 36.36 7.34
CA LEU A 242 -18.82 35.64 6.85
C LEU A 242 -19.24 34.19 6.63
N GLY A 243 -19.59 33.85 5.39
CA GLY A 243 -19.77 32.47 4.98
C GLY A 243 -18.43 31.73 5.05
N THR A 244 -18.27 30.88 6.07
CA THR A 244 -17.16 29.93 6.14
C THR A 244 -17.28 28.95 4.99
N ILE A 245 -16.34 29.01 4.05
CA ILE A 245 -16.18 27.99 3.01
C ILE A 245 -15.74 26.70 3.73
N ARG A 246 -16.67 25.75 3.89
CA ARG A 246 -16.31 24.38 4.25
C ARG A 246 -15.57 23.76 3.07
N GLU A 247 -14.29 23.50 3.25
CA GLU A 247 -13.55 22.50 2.47
C GLU A 247 -14.34 21.19 2.49
N LYS A 248 -14.79 20.76 1.30
CA LYS A 248 -15.15 19.36 1.07
C LYS A 248 -13.84 18.63 0.79
N THR A 249 -13.30 18.00 1.82
CA THR A 249 -12.38 16.87 1.68
C THR A 249 -13.15 15.69 1.10
N MET A 250 -12.63 15.15 0.01
CA MET A 250 -12.85 13.77 -0.44
C MET A 250 -11.49 13.11 -0.57
#